data_AF-A0A1V5X788-F1
#
_entry.id   AF-A0A1V5X788-F1
#
_cell.length_a   1.000
_cell.length_b   1.000
_cell.length_c   1.000
_cell.angle_alpha   90.00
_cell.angle_beta   90.00
_cell.angle_gamma   90.00
#
_symmetry.space_group_name_H-M   'P 1'
#
loop_
_entity.id
_entity.type
_entity.pdbx_description
1 polymer ?
#
loop_
_entity_poly.entity_id
_entity_poly.type
_entity_poly.pdbx_seq_one_letter_code
_entity_poly.pdbx_strand_id
1 'polypeptide(L)'
;MTQIISSENQRVLLELHALLRDIDPSRWRDGIEAAFRDRLSKIQAGVAQMRAVARTDGKMDAVRERLDELARAVRDFSPSQSIPCKHTLQEEWLTFRKRVAPYYEACAHALQRKAVRVPSLRPTNYARSLFHVFAGLGSIGLLEFVLPLWSLPWVTGVVALTCWVLETTRRIWPTWNQTLFKFVFFKVIAHPREVHHVNSATWYATSLFVLSLLQSHLVGMVALAIMAFADPAAAMIGRRWGRTTLLHGRTLEGSLTFVVVGTAAALLGMHILHPEVCSWPMTLAVGACAAVCGSIAELFSRGLDDNLTVPVSAAAGTVLAAWLTGMPMWG
;
A
#
# COMPACT_ATOMS: atom_id res chain seq x y z
N MET A 1 23.52 -1.34 -27.24
CA MET A 1 22.94 -0.01 -27.59
C MET A 1 21.66 0.34 -26.81
N THR A 2 21.00 -0.60 -26.12
CA THR A 2 19.82 -0.37 -25.25
C THR A 2 20.14 0.21 -23.86
N GLN A 3 21.43 0.35 -23.51
CA GLN A 3 21.87 0.67 -22.13
C GLN A 3 21.98 2.16 -21.79
N ILE A 4 22.17 3.04 -22.78
CA ILE A 4 22.43 4.47 -22.51
C ILE A 4 21.12 5.22 -22.16
N ILE A 5 19.99 4.77 -22.72
CA ILE A 5 18.66 5.30 -22.40
C ILE A 5 18.17 4.78 -21.04
N SER A 6 18.76 3.75 -20.43
CA SER A 6 18.20 3.18 -19.20
C SER A 6 18.66 3.85 -17.91
N SER A 7 19.95 4.17 -17.73
CA SER A 7 20.44 4.62 -16.42
C SER A 7 20.19 6.11 -16.16
N GLU A 8 20.54 6.99 -17.10
CA GLU A 8 20.34 8.43 -16.96
C GLU A 8 18.86 8.82 -16.97
N ASN A 9 18.06 8.21 -17.86
CA ASN A 9 16.63 8.51 -17.91
C ASN A 9 15.90 8.03 -16.66
N GLN A 10 16.30 6.86 -16.15
CA GLN A 10 15.78 6.35 -14.88
C GLN A 10 16.16 7.27 -13.73
N ARG A 11 17.37 7.84 -13.72
CA ARG A 11 17.79 8.81 -12.69
C ARG A 11 16.92 10.05 -12.67
N VAL A 12 16.66 10.68 -13.82
CA VAL A 12 15.82 11.89 -13.88
C VAL A 12 14.38 11.59 -13.45
N LEU A 13 13.84 10.43 -13.85
CA LEU A 13 12.50 10.00 -13.40
C LEU A 13 12.45 9.67 -11.91
N LEU A 14 13.51 9.09 -11.34
CA LEU A 14 13.64 8.85 -9.90
C LEU A 14 13.73 10.17 -9.13
N GLU A 15 14.45 11.17 -9.65
CA GLU A 15 14.55 12.50 -9.05
C GLU A 15 13.21 13.23 -9.10
N LEU A 16 12.49 13.16 -10.24
CA LEU A 16 11.13 13.71 -10.38
C LEU A 16 10.14 12.99 -9.46
N HIS A 17 10.21 11.66 -9.35
CA HIS A 17 9.42 10.90 -8.40
C HIS A 17 9.66 11.37 -6.98
N ALA A 18 10.94 11.48 -6.58
CA ALA A 18 11.31 11.93 -5.25
C ALA A 18 10.81 13.34 -4.99
N LEU A 19 10.87 14.25 -5.98
CA LEU A 19 10.37 15.62 -5.84
C LEU A 19 8.86 15.62 -5.63
N LEU A 20 8.11 14.95 -6.50
CA LEU A 20 6.65 14.83 -6.42
C LEU A 20 6.19 14.12 -5.14
N ARG A 21 7.01 13.22 -4.59
CA ARG A 21 6.78 12.56 -3.30
C ARG A 21 7.00 13.52 -2.14
N ASP A 22 8.07 14.30 -2.16
CA ASP A 22 8.42 15.20 -1.06
C ASP A 22 7.50 16.43 -0.98
N ILE A 23 6.86 16.81 -2.10
CA ILE A 23 5.81 17.83 -2.14
C ILE A 23 4.50 17.37 -1.45
N ASP A 24 4.33 16.09 -1.15
CA ASP A 24 3.14 15.59 -0.47
C ASP A 24 2.89 16.34 0.86
N PRO A 25 1.63 16.73 1.19
CA PRO A 25 1.33 17.47 2.42
C PRO A 25 1.89 16.81 3.68
N SER A 26 1.96 15.48 3.71
CA SER A 26 2.49 14.74 4.86
C SER A 26 4.00 14.92 5.05
N ARG A 27 4.75 15.26 4.00
CA ARG A 27 6.21 15.38 3.98
C ARG A 27 6.72 16.82 3.95
N TRP A 28 5.84 17.80 3.73
CA TRP A 28 6.22 19.21 3.68
C TRP A 28 6.91 19.66 4.99
N ARG A 29 8.05 20.36 4.87
CA ARG A 29 8.75 21.00 5.99
C ARG A 29 9.11 22.43 5.62
N ASP A 30 9.15 23.30 6.62
CA ASP A 30 9.58 24.68 6.42
C ASP A 30 11.02 24.76 5.91
N GLY A 31 11.28 25.65 4.95
CA GLY A 31 12.61 25.89 4.38
C GLY A 31 13.05 24.94 3.25
N ILE A 32 12.23 23.95 2.88
CA ILE A 32 12.55 23.00 1.78
C ILE A 32 12.41 23.60 0.37
N GLU A 33 11.74 24.75 0.22
CA GLU A 33 11.43 25.37 -1.07
C GLU A 33 12.65 25.56 -1.98
N ALA A 34 13.74 26.12 -1.45
CA ALA A 34 14.94 26.37 -2.22
C ALA A 34 15.52 25.05 -2.80
N ALA A 35 15.46 23.97 -2.02
CA ALA A 35 15.86 22.65 -2.47
C ALA A 35 14.91 22.07 -3.52
N PHE A 36 13.60 22.32 -3.43
CA PHE A 36 12.65 21.92 -4.47
C PHE A 36 12.88 22.66 -5.79
N ARG A 37 13.17 23.96 -5.74
CA ARG A 37 13.47 24.76 -6.94
C ARG A 37 14.75 24.28 -7.63
N ASP A 38 15.83 24.07 -6.86
CA ASP A 38 17.10 23.53 -7.38
C ASP A 38 16.93 22.13 -8.00
N ARG A 39 16.13 21.26 -7.35
CA ARG A 39 15.82 19.93 -7.91
C ARG A 39 14.99 20.05 -9.19
N LEU A 40 14.00 20.94 -9.23
CA LEU A 40 13.14 21.12 -10.40
C LEU A 40 13.94 21.62 -11.62
N SER A 41 14.89 22.55 -11.44
CA SER A 41 15.72 23.04 -12.54
C SER A 41 16.63 21.94 -13.11
N LYS A 42 17.23 21.11 -12.24
CA LYS A 42 18.01 19.92 -12.64
C LYS A 42 17.16 18.91 -13.40
N ILE A 43 15.93 18.65 -12.94
CA ILE A 43 14.99 17.75 -13.63
C ILE A 43 14.62 18.32 -15.00
N GLN A 44 14.31 19.62 -15.10
CA GLN A 44 13.98 20.25 -16.39
C GLN A 44 15.13 20.13 -17.41
N ALA A 45 16.37 20.36 -16.96
CA ALA A 45 17.55 20.17 -17.79
C ALA A 45 17.73 18.72 -18.22
N GLY A 46 17.60 17.77 -17.28
CA GLY A 46 17.69 16.34 -17.56
C GLY A 46 16.62 15.87 -18.55
N VAL A 47 15.36 16.30 -18.38
CA VAL A 47 14.26 15.96 -19.29
C VAL A 47 14.46 16.54 -20.69
N ALA A 48 15.01 17.75 -20.81
CA ALA A 48 15.35 18.33 -22.11
C ALA A 48 16.44 17.53 -22.84
N GLN A 49 17.46 17.05 -22.10
CA GLN A 49 18.52 16.20 -22.64
C GLN A 49 17.99 14.84 -23.08
N MET A 50 17.14 14.19 -22.27
CA MET A 50 16.48 12.92 -22.62
C MET A 50 15.71 13.03 -23.94
N ARG A 51 14.99 14.14 -24.12
CA ARG A 51 14.22 14.41 -25.34
C ARG A 51 15.13 14.49 -26.57
N ALA A 52 16.28 15.13 -26.46
CA ALA A 52 17.24 15.25 -27.57
C ALA A 52 17.80 13.89 -27.99
N VAL A 53 18.15 13.03 -27.02
CA VAL A 53 18.69 11.68 -27.26
C VAL A 53 17.63 10.72 -27.81
N ALA A 54 16.38 10.80 -27.34
CA ALA A 54 15.30 9.95 -27.85
C ALA A 54 14.91 10.24 -29.31
N ARG A 55 15.37 11.36 -29.91
CA ARG A 55 15.04 11.70 -31.31
C ARG A 55 15.62 10.75 -32.34
N THR A 56 16.67 10.00 -32.00
CA THR A 56 17.46 9.20 -32.95
C THR A 56 17.10 7.71 -32.99
N ASP A 57 16.25 7.20 -32.09
CA ASP A 57 15.94 5.75 -31.99
C ASP A 57 14.44 5.47 -32.24
N GLY A 58 14.11 4.99 -33.45
CA GLY A 58 12.73 4.79 -33.93
C GLY A 58 11.98 3.60 -33.30
N LYS A 59 12.58 2.84 -32.36
CA LYS A 59 11.93 1.69 -31.71
C LYS A 59 11.19 2.03 -30.40
N MET A 60 11.05 3.32 -30.06
CA MET A 60 10.54 3.79 -28.75
C MET A 60 9.40 4.82 -28.82
N ASP A 61 8.69 4.95 -29.94
CA ASP A 61 7.72 6.03 -30.18
C ASP A 61 6.70 6.25 -29.06
N ALA A 62 6.07 5.18 -28.57
CA ALA A 62 5.06 5.29 -27.50
C ALA A 62 5.63 5.73 -26.13
N VAL A 63 6.87 5.36 -25.79
CA VAL A 63 7.52 5.81 -24.54
C VAL A 63 7.99 7.25 -24.69
N ARG A 64 8.48 7.60 -25.89
CA ARG A 64 8.93 8.93 -26.23
C ARG A 64 7.80 9.96 -26.19
N GLU A 65 6.63 9.63 -26.72
CA GLU A 65 5.45 10.48 -26.64
C GLU A 65 5.07 10.80 -25.18
N ARG A 66 5.08 9.79 -24.30
CA ARG A 66 4.81 9.98 -22.87
C ARG A 66 5.88 10.80 -22.15
N LEU A 67 7.15 10.65 -22.53
CA LEU A 67 8.23 11.50 -22.02
C LEU A 67 8.07 12.95 -22.48
N ASP A 68 7.65 13.19 -23.73
CA ASP A 68 7.40 14.53 -24.28
C ASP A 68 6.17 15.20 -23.62
N GLU A 69 5.12 14.45 -23.33
CA GLU A 69 3.97 14.93 -22.54
C GLU A 69 4.40 15.30 -21.11
N LEU A 70 5.18 14.44 -20.44
CA LEU A 70 5.70 14.71 -19.10
C LEU A 70 6.60 15.95 -19.08
N ALA A 71 7.48 16.11 -20.07
CA ALA A 71 8.36 17.25 -20.20
C ALA A 71 7.61 18.58 -20.35
N ARG A 72 6.50 18.56 -21.11
CA ARG A 72 5.61 19.72 -21.26
C ARG A 72 4.92 20.02 -19.93
N ALA A 73 4.31 19.02 -19.30
CA ALA A 73 3.63 19.20 -18.03
C ALA A 73 4.54 19.76 -16.93
N VAL A 74 5.78 19.26 -16.80
CA VAL A 74 6.74 19.78 -15.82
C VAL A 74 7.06 21.25 -16.08
N ARG A 75 7.22 21.66 -17.35
CA ARG A 75 7.53 23.04 -17.74
C ARG A 75 6.33 23.97 -17.50
N ASP A 76 5.16 23.59 -18.01
CA ASP A 76 3.97 24.44 -18.07
C ASP A 76 3.34 24.67 -16.70
N PHE A 77 3.50 23.71 -15.78
CA PHE A 77 2.95 23.80 -14.43
C PHE A 77 3.96 24.21 -13.37
N SER A 78 5.20 24.51 -13.74
CA SER A 78 6.25 24.90 -12.78
C SER A 78 5.80 26.11 -11.94
N PRO A 79 5.93 26.05 -10.59
CA PRO A 79 5.56 27.16 -9.71
C PRO A 79 6.31 28.45 -10.05
N SER A 80 5.63 29.59 -9.89
CA SER A 80 6.23 30.88 -10.23
C SER A 80 7.41 31.21 -9.30
N GLN A 81 8.34 32.05 -9.76
CA GLN A 81 9.52 32.44 -8.96
C GLN A 81 9.19 33.51 -7.90
N SER A 82 8.10 34.25 -8.09
CA SER A 82 7.71 35.39 -7.25
C SER A 82 6.37 35.12 -6.56
N ILE A 83 6.38 34.30 -5.52
CA ILE A 83 5.16 33.98 -4.75
C ILE A 83 5.17 34.81 -3.46
N PRO A 84 4.19 35.70 -3.23
CA PRO A 84 4.27 36.71 -2.17
C PRO A 84 4.09 36.19 -0.74
N CYS A 85 3.55 34.99 -0.52
CA CYS A 85 3.30 34.45 0.83
C CYS A 85 3.52 32.92 0.92
N LYS A 86 3.95 32.43 2.10
CA LYS A 86 4.24 31.01 2.38
C LYS A 86 3.05 30.06 2.17
N HIS A 87 1.83 30.48 2.49
CA HIS A 87 0.64 29.64 2.31
C HIS A 87 0.34 29.41 0.82
N THR A 88 0.40 30.49 0.04
CA THR A 88 0.22 30.49 -1.42
C THR A 88 1.29 29.65 -2.12
N LEU A 89 2.52 29.64 -1.57
CA LEU A 89 3.61 28.81 -2.05
C LEU A 89 3.33 27.31 -1.91
N GLN A 90 2.89 26.86 -0.74
CA GLN A 90 2.57 25.45 -0.52
C GLN A 90 1.43 25.00 -1.44
N GLU A 91 0.40 25.83 -1.62
CA GLU A 91 -0.72 25.58 -2.54
C GLU A 91 -0.27 25.48 -4.00
N GLU A 92 0.66 26.33 -4.45
CA GLU A 92 1.22 26.26 -5.81
C GLU A 92 2.01 24.97 -6.03
N TRP A 93 2.86 24.56 -5.10
CA TRP A 93 3.60 23.30 -5.20
C TRP A 93 2.67 22.07 -5.16
N LEU A 94 1.63 22.10 -4.32
CA LEU A 94 0.60 21.05 -4.31
C LEU A 94 -0.17 21.00 -5.62
N THR A 95 -0.45 22.16 -6.22
CA THR A 95 -1.09 22.27 -7.54
C THR A 95 -0.19 21.71 -8.64
N PHE A 96 1.10 22.05 -8.64
CA PHE A 96 2.10 21.48 -9.54
C PHE A 96 2.11 19.95 -9.43
N ARG A 97 2.22 19.40 -8.21
CA ARG A 97 2.19 17.96 -7.98
C ARG A 97 0.93 17.33 -8.54
N LYS A 98 -0.25 17.89 -8.23
CA LYS A 98 -1.55 17.39 -8.69
C LYS A 98 -1.66 17.36 -10.22
N ARG A 99 -1.07 18.35 -10.91
CA ARG A 99 -1.11 18.46 -12.38
C ARG A 99 -0.06 17.59 -13.07
N VAL A 100 1.13 17.42 -12.50
CA VAL A 100 2.23 16.64 -13.09
C VAL A 100 2.12 15.14 -12.81
N ALA A 101 1.55 14.75 -11.66
CA ALA A 101 1.45 13.35 -11.25
C ALA A 101 0.82 12.41 -12.31
N PRO A 102 -0.29 12.76 -13.01
CA PRO A 102 -0.88 11.90 -14.04
C PRO A 102 0.07 11.61 -15.21
N TYR A 103 0.82 12.62 -15.65
CA TYR A 103 1.81 12.48 -16.73
C TYR A 103 3.00 11.62 -16.30
N TYR A 104 3.44 11.80 -15.05
CA TYR A 104 4.49 10.96 -14.48
C TYR A 104 4.04 9.49 -14.42
N GLU A 105 2.81 9.22 -13.95
CA GLU A 105 2.28 7.85 -13.87
C GLU A 105 2.13 7.20 -15.26
N ALA A 106 1.62 7.94 -16.26
CA ALA A 106 1.52 7.44 -17.63
C ALA A 106 2.89 7.04 -18.20
N CYS A 107 3.92 7.87 -17.96
CA CYS A 107 5.29 7.60 -18.37
C CYS A 107 5.88 6.39 -17.62
N ALA A 108 5.70 6.33 -16.30
CA ALA A 108 6.16 5.21 -15.47
C ALA A 108 5.53 3.88 -15.94
N HIS A 109 4.24 3.87 -16.27
CA HIS A 109 3.55 2.69 -16.81
C HIS A 109 4.05 2.25 -18.18
N ALA A 110 4.36 3.20 -19.08
CA ALA A 110 4.95 2.87 -20.37
C ALA A 110 6.33 2.21 -20.22
N LEU A 111 7.12 2.67 -19.24
CA LEU A 111 8.44 2.13 -18.93
C LEU A 111 8.38 0.76 -18.23
N GLN A 112 7.45 0.58 -17.28
CA GLN A 112 7.23 -0.70 -16.61
C GLN A 112 6.81 -1.81 -17.59
N ARG A 113 6.02 -1.48 -18.62
CA ARG A 113 5.68 -2.43 -19.71
C ARG A 113 6.90 -2.90 -20.51
N LYS A 114 7.98 -2.11 -20.53
CA LYS A 114 9.28 -2.46 -21.12
C LYS A 114 10.29 -2.99 -20.08
N ALA A 115 9.81 -3.46 -18.94
CA ALA A 115 10.61 -3.98 -17.83
C ALA A 115 11.60 -2.97 -17.19
N VAL A 116 11.43 -1.67 -17.41
CA VAL A 116 12.22 -0.62 -16.75
C VAL A 116 11.61 -0.31 -15.37
N ARG A 117 12.43 -0.36 -14.31
CA ARG A 117 11.99 -0.15 -12.93
C ARG A 117 11.84 1.34 -12.61
N VAL A 118 10.61 1.84 -12.59
CA VAL A 118 10.26 3.20 -12.17
C VAL A 118 9.14 3.16 -11.11
N PRO A 119 9.28 3.84 -9.96
CA PRO A 119 8.26 3.84 -8.89
C PRO A 119 7.00 4.62 -9.29
N SER A 120 5.82 4.27 -8.78
CA SER A 120 4.57 5.01 -9.02
C SER A 120 4.20 5.94 -7.85
N LEU A 121 3.49 7.03 -8.10
CA LEU A 121 3.03 7.97 -7.08
C LEU A 121 1.71 7.47 -6.46
N ARG A 122 1.77 6.60 -5.44
CA ARG A 122 0.56 6.09 -4.77
C ARG A 122 -0.05 7.21 -3.90
N PRO A 123 -1.30 7.65 -4.13
CA PRO A 123 -1.93 8.67 -3.28
C PRO A 123 -2.19 8.14 -1.87
N THR A 124 -2.12 9.03 -0.88
CA THR A 124 -2.50 8.77 0.52
C THR A 124 -4.01 8.68 0.64
N ASN A 125 -4.58 7.48 0.47
CA ASN A 125 -6.02 7.28 0.65
C ASN A 125 -6.34 6.93 2.12
N TYR A 126 -6.50 7.96 2.95
CA TYR A 126 -6.88 7.81 4.36
C TYR A 126 -8.22 7.09 4.54
N ALA A 127 -9.17 7.29 3.61
CA ALA A 127 -10.46 6.58 3.66
C ALA A 127 -10.30 5.07 3.48
N ARG A 128 -9.36 4.62 2.62
CA ARG A 128 -9.02 3.20 2.48
C ARG A 128 -8.38 2.65 3.76
N SER A 129 -7.47 3.40 4.38
CA SER A 129 -6.89 3.01 5.67
C SER A 129 -7.94 2.91 6.77
N LEU A 130 -8.89 3.84 6.82
CA LEU A 130 -9.97 3.84 7.81
C LEU A 130 -10.96 2.68 7.59
N PHE A 131 -11.33 2.43 6.33
CA PHE A 131 -12.14 1.27 5.95
C PHE A 131 -11.47 -0.04 6.38
N HIS A 132 -10.15 -0.14 6.22
CA HIS A 132 -9.38 -1.32 6.62
C HIS A 132 -9.45 -1.56 8.14
N VAL A 133 -9.28 -0.51 8.95
CA VAL A 133 -9.43 -0.59 10.42
C VAL A 133 -10.84 -1.04 10.80
N PHE A 134 -11.88 -0.44 10.23
CA PHE A 134 -13.28 -0.80 10.54
C PHE A 134 -13.65 -2.20 10.06
N ALA A 135 -13.17 -2.64 8.90
CA ALA A 135 -13.38 -4.00 8.41
C ALA A 135 -12.69 -5.03 9.32
N GLY A 136 -11.46 -4.74 9.77
CA GLY A 136 -10.74 -5.56 10.73
C GLY A 136 -11.46 -5.66 12.07
N LEU A 137 -11.84 -4.52 12.66
CA LEU A 137 -12.61 -4.49 13.91
C LEU A 137 -13.98 -5.17 13.79
N GLY A 138 -14.69 -4.96 12.69
CA GLY A 138 -15.95 -5.66 12.42
C GLY A 138 -15.77 -7.17 12.32
N SER A 139 -14.69 -7.62 11.69
CA SER A 139 -14.37 -9.06 11.60
C SER A 139 -13.98 -9.65 12.95
N ILE A 140 -13.23 -8.92 13.78
CA ILE A 140 -12.97 -9.32 15.17
C ILE A 140 -14.29 -9.39 15.95
N GLY A 141 -15.16 -8.39 15.82
CA GLY A 141 -16.45 -8.39 16.51
C GLY A 141 -17.36 -9.56 16.11
N LEU A 142 -17.39 -9.90 14.81
CA LEU A 142 -18.12 -11.08 14.32
C LEU A 142 -17.50 -12.38 14.85
N LEU A 143 -16.17 -12.46 14.86
CA LEU A 143 -15.43 -13.62 15.37
C LEU A 143 -15.67 -13.84 16.86
N GLU A 144 -15.60 -12.79 17.69
CA GLU A 144 -15.64 -12.92 19.15
C GLU A 144 -17.05 -12.96 19.73
N PHE A 145 -18.02 -12.25 19.12
CA PHE A 145 -19.31 -12.01 19.77
C PHE A 145 -20.52 -12.56 19.02
N VAL A 146 -20.39 -12.96 17.76
CA VAL A 146 -21.55 -13.28 16.91
C VAL A 146 -21.52 -14.71 16.39
N LEU A 147 -20.38 -15.16 15.86
CA LEU A 147 -20.29 -16.44 15.15
C LEU A 147 -19.59 -17.50 16.00
N PRO A 148 -20.21 -18.67 16.22
CA PRO A 148 -19.50 -19.78 16.86
C PRO A 148 -18.45 -20.40 15.92
N LEU A 149 -17.34 -20.91 16.49
CA LEU A 149 -16.19 -21.42 15.73
C LEU A 149 -16.57 -22.38 14.60
N TRP A 150 -17.46 -23.34 14.88
CA TRP A 150 -17.88 -24.37 13.92
C TRP A 150 -18.55 -23.79 12.66
N SER A 151 -19.19 -22.61 12.79
CA SER A 151 -19.88 -21.95 11.69
C SER A 151 -18.96 -21.05 10.86
N LEU A 152 -17.80 -20.64 11.41
CA LEU A 152 -16.91 -19.67 10.76
C LEU A 152 -16.47 -20.13 9.36
N PRO A 153 -16.00 -21.38 9.12
CA PRO A 153 -15.56 -21.80 7.78
C PRO A 153 -16.67 -21.75 6.75
N TRP A 154 -17.92 -22.02 7.16
CA TRP A 154 -19.07 -21.96 6.28
C TRP A 154 -19.41 -20.53 5.91
N VAL A 155 -19.50 -19.64 6.91
CA VAL A 155 -19.84 -18.23 6.69
C VAL A 155 -18.76 -17.53 5.86
N THR A 156 -17.49 -17.62 6.28
CA THR A 156 -16.37 -16.99 5.56
C THR A 156 -16.14 -17.65 4.20
N GLY A 157 -16.38 -18.96 4.08
CA GLY A 157 -16.29 -19.69 2.81
C GLY A 157 -17.33 -19.22 1.79
N VAL A 158 -18.59 -19.02 2.20
CA VAL A 158 -19.63 -18.46 1.33
C VAL A 158 -19.29 -17.03 0.92
N VAL A 159 -18.78 -16.20 1.84
CA VAL A 159 -18.34 -14.83 1.53
C VAL A 159 -17.18 -14.84 0.55
N ALA A 160 -16.14 -15.64 0.79
CA ALA A 160 -14.98 -15.77 -0.09
C ALA A 160 -15.38 -16.27 -1.48
N LEU A 161 -16.23 -17.30 -1.55
CA LEU A 161 -16.77 -17.82 -2.80
C LEU A 161 -17.53 -16.73 -3.57
N THR A 162 -18.40 -15.99 -2.88
CA THR A 162 -19.16 -14.88 -3.48
C THR A 162 -18.22 -13.82 -4.04
N CYS A 163 -17.19 -13.42 -3.28
CA CYS A 163 -16.18 -12.47 -3.75
C CYS A 163 -15.43 -12.99 -5.00
N TRP A 164 -15.05 -14.26 -5.03
CA TRP A 164 -14.38 -14.88 -6.19
C TRP A 164 -15.30 -15.00 -7.41
N VAL A 165 -16.58 -15.32 -7.21
CA VAL A 165 -17.57 -15.33 -8.30
C VAL A 165 -17.76 -13.93 -8.87
N LEU A 166 -17.92 -12.90 -8.02
CA LEU A 166 -18.03 -11.51 -8.47
C LEU A 166 -16.75 -11.04 -9.17
N GLU A 167 -15.58 -11.41 -8.66
CA GLU A 167 -14.27 -11.12 -9.23
C GLU A 167 -14.06 -11.79 -10.60
N THR A 168 -14.55 -13.00 -10.77
CA THR A 168 -14.43 -13.74 -12.04
C THR A 168 -15.43 -13.20 -13.06
N THR A 169 -16.69 -13.04 -12.67
CA THR A 169 -17.76 -12.54 -13.55
C THR A 169 -17.50 -11.11 -14.04
N ARG A 170 -16.95 -10.21 -13.20
CA ARG A 170 -16.60 -8.84 -13.62
C ARG A 170 -15.52 -8.81 -14.72
N ARG A 171 -14.66 -9.83 -14.79
CA ARG A 171 -13.59 -9.91 -15.80
C ARG A 171 -14.08 -10.44 -17.13
N ILE A 172 -15.08 -11.32 -17.08
CA ILE A 172 -15.66 -11.94 -18.29
C ILE A 172 -16.64 -10.98 -18.97
N TRP A 173 -17.41 -10.19 -18.20
CA TRP A 173 -18.49 -9.35 -18.73
C TRP A 173 -18.29 -7.85 -18.51
N PRO A 174 -17.92 -7.07 -19.54
CA PRO A 174 -17.67 -5.63 -19.44
C PRO A 174 -18.87 -4.82 -18.95
N THR A 175 -20.09 -5.21 -19.33
CA THR A 175 -21.34 -4.55 -18.92
C THR A 175 -21.62 -4.75 -17.43
N TRP A 176 -21.34 -5.95 -16.91
CA TRP A 176 -21.47 -6.26 -15.49
C TRP A 176 -20.47 -5.49 -14.63
N ASN A 177 -19.23 -5.35 -15.14
CA ASN A 177 -18.21 -4.51 -14.52
C ASN A 177 -18.72 -3.06 -14.34
N GLN A 178 -19.31 -2.46 -15.38
CA GLN A 178 -19.85 -1.09 -15.29
C GLN A 178 -21.01 -0.94 -14.30
N THR A 179 -21.85 -1.96 -14.15
CA THR A 179 -22.95 -1.96 -13.18
C THR A 179 -22.44 -2.10 -11.74
N LEU A 180 -21.47 -2.98 -11.49
CA LEU A 180 -20.82 -3.12 -10.18
C LEU A 180 -20.14 -1.82 -9.74
N PHE A 181 -19.50 -1.10 -10.66
CA PHE A 181 -18.91 0.22 -10.40
C PHE A 181 -19.94 1.30 -10.03
N LYS A 182 -21.21 1.14 -10.43
CA LYS A 182 -22.30 2.09 -10.15
C LYS A 182 -23.05 1.78 -8.85
N PHE A 183 -23.23 0.51 -8.51
CA PHE A 183 -24.07 0.08 -7.37
C PHE A 183 -23.30 -0.18 -6.09
N VAL A 184 -22.01 -0.54 -6.17
CA VAL A 184 -21.22 -0.88 -4.99
C VAL A 184 -20.24 0.27 -4.72
N PHE A 185 -19.94 0.51 -3.44
CA PHE A 185 -18.98 1.48 -2.85
C PHE A 185 -17.56 1.58 -3.49
N PHE A 186 -17.32 0.95 -4.63
CA PHE A 186 -16.06 0.81 -5.36
C PHE A 186 -15.40 2.13 -5.76
N LYS A 187 -16.12 3.26 -5.85
CA LYS A 187 -15.50 4.55 -6.19
C LYS A 187 -14.50 5.05 -5.13
N VAL A 188 -14.65 4.61 -3.87
CA VAL A 188 -13.77 4.98 -2.75
C VAL A 188 -12.57 4.02 -2.62
N ILE A 189 -12.70 2.79 -3.14
CA ILE A 189 -11.77 1.68 -2.86
C ILE A 189 -10.97 1.27 -4.11
N ALA A 190 -11.61 1.23 -5.28
CA ALA A 190 -11.02 0.69 -6.49
C ALA A 190 -10.29 1.77 -7.30
N HIS A 191 -8.98 1.59 -7.42
CA HIS A 191 -8.14 2.40 -8.26
C HIS A 191 -8.34 2.00 -9.74
N PRO A 192 -8.21 2.90 -10.74
CA PRO A 192 -8.33 2.57 -12.17
C PRO A 192 -7.38 1.47 -12.68
N ARG A 193 -6.41 1.04 -11.84
CA ARG A 193 -5.47 -0.07 -12.08
C ARG A 193 -6.00 -1.46 -11.66
N GLU A 194 -7.14 -1.56 -10.98
CA GLU A 194 -7.73 -2.83 -10.53
C GLU A 194 -8.55 -3.55 -11.63
N VAL A 195 -8.53 -3.03 -12.86
CA VAL A 195 -9.15 -3.68 -14.03
C VAL A 195 -8.43 -5.00 -14.38
N HIS A 196 -7.14 -5.14 -14.04
CA HIS A 196 -6.32 -6.32 -14.38
C HIS A 196 -5.83 -7.14 -13.17
N HIS A 197 -6.04 -6.65 -11.94
CA HIS A 197 -5.62 -7.33 -10.70
C HIS A 197 -6.83 -7.75 -9.86
N VAL A 198 -6.66 -8.82 -9.08
CA VAL A 198 -7.71 -9.30 -8.17
C VAL A 198 -7.94 -8.24 -7.10
N ASN A 199 -9.22 -7.93 -6.81
CA ASN A 199 -9.54 -6.94 -5.79
C ASN A 199 -8.99 -7.37 -4.43
N SER A 200 -8.34 -6.43 -3.73
CA SER A 200 -7.87 -6.58 -2.36
C SER A 200 -8.95 -7.08 -1.38
N ALA A 201 -10.23 -6.77 -1.61
CA ALA A 201 -11.34 -7.29 -0.80
C ALA A 201 -11.56 -8.80 -0.99
N THR A 202 -11.32 -9.34 -2.19
CA THR A 202 -11.41 -10.78 -2.46
C THR A 202 -10.31 -11.54 -1.71
N TRP A 203 -9.10 -10.98 -1.67
CA TRP A 203 -7.99 -11.53 -0.89
C TRP A 203 -8.24 -11.45 0.62
N TYR A 204 -8.85 -10.35 1.10
CA TYR A 204 -9.29 -10.23 2.48
C TYR A 204 -10.33 -11.30 2.86
N ALA A 205 -11.38 -11.49 2.05
CA ALA A 205 -12.36 -12.55 2.30
C ALA A 205 -11.72 -13.95 2.29
N THR A 206 -10.74 -14.17 1.40
CA THR A 206 -9.96 -15.41 1.36
C THR A 206 -9.16 -15.62 2.64
N SER A 207 -8.59 -14.56 3.21
CA SER A 207 -7.82 -14.65 4.45
C SER A 207 -8.70 -14.94 5.65
N LEU A 208 -9.89 -14.33 5.73
CA LEU A 208 -10.91 -14.70 6.73
C LEU A 208 -11.27 -16.19 6.66
N PHE A 209 -11.42 -16.73 5.44
CA PHE A 209 -11.66 -18.16 5.26
C PHE A 209 -10.48 -19.00 5.76
N VAL A 210 -9.24 -18.71 5.35
CA VAL A 210 -8.05 -19.45 5.81
C VAL A 210 -7.90 -19.38 7.33
N LEU A 211 -8.06 -18.22 7.94
CA LEU A 211 -8.01 -18.05 9.39
C LEU A 211 -9.09 -18.85 10.10
N SER A 212 -10.31 -18.89 9.55
CA SER A 212 -11.41 -19.64 10.17
C SER A 212 -11.16 -21.15 10.24
N LEU A 213 -10.34 -21.70 9.35
CA LEU A 213 -9.97 -23.12 9.37
C LEU A 213 -9.12 -23.49 10.60
N LEU A 214 -8.46 -22.51 11.24
CA LEU A 214 -7.67 -22.75 12.45
C LEU A 214 -8.53 -22.98 13.69
N GLN A 215 -9.84 -22.67 13.62
CA GLN A 215 -10.81 -22.92 14.68
C GLN A 215 -10.33 -22.39 16.05
N SER A 216 -9.83 -21.15 16.08
CA SER A 216 -9.34 -20.49 17.28
C SER A 216 -9.70 -19.01 17.25
N HIS A 217 -10.46 -18.56 18.26
CA HIS A 217 -10.79 -17.15 18.48
C HIS A 217 -9.51 -16.34 18.67
N LEU A 218 -8.64 -16.77 19.59
CA LEU A 218 -7.36 -16.13 19.89
C LEU A 218 -6.49 -15.89 18.65
N VAL A 219 -6.26 -16.93 17.84
CA VAL A 219 -5.38 -16.84 16.67
C VAL A 219 -6.00 -15.92 15.61
N GLY A 220 -7.31 -16.07 15.35
CA GLY A 220 -8.03 -15.21 14.42
C GLY A 220 -8.00 -13.74 14.83
N MET A 221 -8.26 -13.48 16.11
CA MET A 221 -8.25 -12.14 16.68
C MET A 221 -6.88 -11.47 16.56
N VAL A 222 -5.80 -12.16 16.95
CA VAL A 222 -4.43 -11.61 16.87
C VAL A 222 -4.07 -11.27 15.43
N ALA A 223 -4.35 -12.16 14.48
CA ALA A 223 -4.07 -11.93 13.06
C ALA A 223 -4.86 -10.74 12.49
N LEU A 224 -6.14 -10.64 12.84
CA LEU A 224 -7.02 -9.55 12.40
C LEU A 224 -6.65 -8.21 13.05
N ALA A 225 -6.27 -8.21 14.32
CA ALA A 225 -5.83 -7.00 15.03
C ALA A 225 -4.55 -6.44 14.42
N ILE A 226 -3.58 -7.32 14.12
CA ILE A 226 -2.34 -6.91 13.44
C ILE A 226 -2.68 -6.31 12.07
N MET A 227 -3.46 -6.99 11.23
CA MET A 227 -3.82 -6.44 9.92
C MET A 227 -4.56 -5.10 10.04
N ALA A 228 -5.53 -5.00 10.95
CA ALA A 228 -6.36 -3.81 11.12
C ALA A 228 -5.55 -2.55 11.47
N PHE A 229 -4.53 -2.69 12.33
CA PHE A 229 -3.82 -1.55 12.90
C PHE A 229 -2.39 -1.39 12.38
N ALA A 230 -1.65 -2.48 12.19
CA ALA A 230 -0.24 -2.44 11.80
C ALA A 230 -0.08 -1.96 10.35
N ASP A 231 -0.84 -2.51 9.39
CA ASP A 231 -0.74 -2.13 7.97
C ASP A 231 -1.01 -0.62 7.75
N PRO A 232 -2.12 -0.03 8.26
CA PRO A 232 -2.35 1.40 8.08
C PRO A 232 -1.30 2.27 8.76
N ALA A 233 -0.85 1.88 9.97
CA ALA A 233 0.16 2.62 10.71
C ALA A 233 1.52 2.57 10.01
N ALA A 234 1.99 1.39 9.61
CA ALA A 234 3.22 1.20 8.85
C ALA A 234 3.21 2.01 7.55
N ALA A 235 2.08 2.01 6.84
CA ALA A 235 1.93 2.78 5.62
C ALA A 235 1.91 4.29 5.89
N MET A 236 1.28 4.76 6.98
CA MET A 236 1.27 6.17 7.38
C MET A 236 2.67 6.65 7.79
N ILE A 237 3.34 5.93 8.69
CA ILE A 237 4.66 6.30 9.19
C ILE A 237 5.72 6.15 8.09
N GLY A 238 5.71 5.05 7.34
CA GLY A 238 6.64 4.82 6.23
C GLY A 238 6.50 5.88 5.15
N ARG A 239 5.27 6.32 4.83
CA ARG A 239 5.08 7.44 3.91
C ARG A 239 5.54 8.77 4.50
N ARG A 240 5.27 9.08 5.76
CA ARG A 240 5.61 10.41 6.32
C ARG A 240 7.08 10.56 6.71
N TRP A 241 7.64 9.54 7.35
CA TRP A 241 8.96 9.56 7.95
C TRP A 241 9.94 8.54 7.37
N GLY A 242 9.50 7.66 6.45
CA GLY A 242 10.38 6.66 5.87
C GLY A 242 11.52 7.25 5.07
N ARG A 243 12.75 6.96 5.50
CA ARG A 243 14.02 7.37 4.87
C ARG A 243 14.75 6.18 4.29
N THR A 244 14.71 5.05 4.98
CA THR A 244 15.46 3.84 4.62
C THR A 244 14.57 2.91 3.80
N THR A 245 14.70 2.96 2.47
CA THR A 245 13.91 2.11 1.58
C THR A 245 14.36 0.65 1.66
N LEU A 246 13.40 -0.24 1.86
CA LEU A 246 13.58 -1.68 1.78
C LEU A 246 13.05 -2.19 0.43
N LEU A 247 12.47 -3.40 0.41
CA LEU A 247 11.89 -4.02 -0.77
C LEU A 247 10.55 -3.40 -1.15
N HIS A 248 10.26 -3.35 -2.45
CA HIS A 248 8.96 -2.96 -3.02
C HIS A 248 8.43 -1.58 -2.59
N GLY A 249 9.31 -0.66 -2.19
CA GLY A 249 8.93 0.69 -1.77
C GLY A 249 8.42 0.78 -0.33
N ARG A 250 8.49 -0.33 0.45
CA ARG A 250 8.35 -0.31 1.91
C ARG A 250 9.61 0.31 2.53
N THR A 251 9.51 0.82 3.75
CA THR A 251 10.64 1.45 4.45
C THR A 251 10.88 0.78 5.80
N LEU A 252 12.11 0.84 6.30
CA LEU A 252 12.48 0.27 7.60
C LEU A 252 11.64 0.88 8.72
N GLU A 253 11.41 2.18 8.68
CA GLU A 253 10.60 2.91 9.65
C GLU A 253 9.13 2.44 9.61
N GLY A 254 8.61 2.12 8.41
CA GLY A 254 7.29 1.52 8.24
C GLY A 254 7.23 0.12 8.84
N SER A 255 8.20 -0.75 8.53
CA SER A 255 8.25 -2.13 9.05
C SER A 255 8.46 -2.19 10.57
N LEU A 256 9.25 -1.28 11.15
CA LEU A 256 9.39 -1.15 12.61
C LEU A 256 8.08 -0.68 13.25
N THR A 257 7.40 0.28 12.63
CA THR A 257 6.07 0.72 13.08
C THR A 257 5.09 -0.43 13.03
N PHE A 258 5.12 -1.23 11.97
CA PHE A 258 4.29 -2.43 11.84
C PHE A 258 4.46 -3.33 13.06
N VAL A 259 5.71 -3.69 13.38
CA VAL A 259 5.99 -4.61 14.49
C VAL A 259 5.53 -4.03 15.82
N VAL A 260 5.83 -2.75 16.10
CA VAL A 260 5.45 -2.10 17.36
C VAL A 260 3.93 -2.01 17.50
N VAL A 261 3.24 -1.48 16.48
CA VAL A 261 1.78 -1.30 16.50
C VAL A 261 1.06 -2.64 16.48
N GLY A 262 1.52 -3.60 15.68
CA GLY A 262 0.97 -4.95 15.63
C GLY A 262 1.12 -5.68 16.96
N THR A 263 2.29 -5.58 17.61
CA THR A 263 2.51 -6.15 18.95
C THR A 263 1.57 -5.52 19.96
N ALA A 264 1.44 -4.19 19.95
CA ALA A 264 0.53 -3.48 20.86
C ALA A 264 -0.94 -3.84 20.62
N ALA A 265 -1.37 -3.95 19.37
CA ALA A 265 -2.74 -4.34 19.01
C ALA A 265 -3.05 -5.78 19.44
N ALA A 266 -2.11 -6.72 19.22
CA ALA A 266 -2.23 -8.11 19.67
C ALA A 266 -2.29 -8.21 21.20
N LEU A 267 -1.40 -7.50 21.91
CA LEU A 267 -1.39 -7.43 23.37
C LEU A 267 -2.72 -6.90 23.92
N LEU A 268 -3.19 -5.78 23.38
CA LEU A 268 -4.44 -5.16 23.80
C LEU A 268 -5.63 -6.09 23.54
N GLY A 269 -5.69 -6.69 22.35
CA GLY A 269 -6.72 -7.66 22.00
C GLY A 269 -6.73 -8.86 22.95
N MET A 270 -5.58 -9.47 23.20
CA MET A 270 -5.48 -10.62 24.13
C MET A 270 -5.90 -10.24 25.55
N HIS A 271 -5.43 -9.11 26.09
CA HIS A 271 -5.77 -8.73 27.47
C HIS A 271 -7.23 -8.28 27.65
N ILE A 272 -7.89 -7.77 26.60
CA ILE A 272 -9.30 -7.37 26.66
C ILE A 272 -10.23 -8.56 26.41
N LEU A 273 -9.93 -9.39 25.41
CA LEU A 273 -10.85 -10.40 24.88
C LEU A 273 -10.55 -11.81 25.40
N HIS A 274 -9.30 -12.08 25.78
CA HIS A 274 -8.83 -13.37 26.29
C HIS A 274 -8.09 -13.21 27.63
N PRO A 275 -8.76 -12.71 28.69
CA PRO A 275 -8.13 -12.51 29.99
C PRO A 275 -7.55 -13.81 30.59
N GLU A 276 -7.99 -14.98 30.15
CA GLU A 276 -7.43 -16.28 30.55
C GLU A 276 -5.94 -16.44 30.20
N VAL A 277 -5.42 -15.73 29.18
CA VAL A 277 -4.00 -15.78 28.79
C VAL A 277 -3.14 -14.68 29.44
N CYS A 278 -3.43 -14.30 30.69
CA CYS A 278 -2.93 -13.13 31.42
C CYS A 278 -1.39 -12.95 31.60
N SER A 279 -0.55 -13.90 31.20
CA SER A 279 0.90 -13.78 31.41
C SER A 279 1.53 -12.75 30.46
N TRP A 280 1.89 -11.58 30.99
CA TRP A 280 2.53 -10.48 30.23
C TRP A 280 3.73 -10.91 29.37
N PRO A 281 4.70 -11.71 29.88
CA PRO A 281 5.81 -12.18 29.05
C PRO A 281 5.35 -13.06 27.88
N MET A 282 4.32 -13.88 28.11
CA MET A 282 3.78 -14.80 27.12
C MET A 282 3.01 -14.05 26.03
N THR A 283 2.10 -13.15 26.42
CA THR A 283 1.34 -12.32 25.47
C THR A 283 2.27 -11.41 24.66
N LEU A 284 3.34 -10.88 25.28
CA LEU A 284 4.35 -10.11 24.58
C LEU A 284 5.12 -10.95 23.55
N ALA A 285 5.57 -12.15 23.93
CA ALA A 285 6.27 -13.05 23.02
C ALA A 285 5.40 -13.45 21.82
N VAL A 286 4.14 -13.81 22.08
CA VAL A 286 3.17 -14.20 21.04
C VAL A 286 2.83 -13.03 20.13
N GLY A 287 2.50 -11.87 20.69
CA GLY A 287 2.18 -10.67 19.91
C GLY A 287 3.37 -10.19 19.07
N ALA A 288 4.57 -10.20 19.62
CA ALA A 288 5.78 -9.80 18.91
C ALA A 288 6.11 -10.77 17.77
N CYS A 289 6.03 -12.09 18.00
CA CYS A 289 6.29 -13.08 16.97
C CYS A 289 5.29 -12.96 15.82
N ALA A 290 3.99 -12.85 16.13
CA ALA A 290 2.94 -12.65 15.15
C ALA A 290 3.17 -11.37 14.31
N ALA A 291 3.50 -10.26 14.96
CA ALA A 291 3.74 -8.98 14.28
C ALA A 291 5.01 -9.01 13.41
N VAL A 292 6.08 -9.71 13.83
CA VAL A 292 7.28 -9.91 13.02
C VAL A 292 6.99 -10.75 11.79
N CYS A 293 6.26 -11.88 11.94
CA CYS A 293 5.85 -12.71 10.81
C CYS A 293 4.97 -11.93 9.81
N GLY A 294 4.02 -11.14 10.31
CA GLY A 294 3.19 -10.25 9.49
C GLY A 294 4.02 -9.19 8.74
N SER A 295 4.97 -8.54 9.40
CA SER A 295 5.85 -7.52 8.79
C SER A 295 6.76 -8.10 7.71
N ILE A 296 7.29 -9.31 7.92
CA ILE A 296 8.07 -10.04 6.90
C ILE A 296 7.17 -10.34 5.69
N ALA A 297 5.96 -10.83 5.91
CA ALA A 297 5.03 -11.09 4.82
C ALA A 297 4.67 -9.81 4.04
N GLU A 298 4.43 -8.68 4.73
CA GLU A 298 4.19 -7.38 4.11
C GLU A 298 5.34 -6.96 3.18
N LEU A 299 6.59 -7.21 3.60
CA LEU A 299 7.79 -6.86 2.85
C LEU A 299 7.96 -7.66 1.55
N PHE A 300 7.55 -8.94 1.56
CA PHE A 300 7.68 -9.87 0.43
C PHE A 300 6.42 -10.00 -0.42
N SER A 301 5.32 -9.35 -0.06
CA SER A 301 4.05 -9.36 -0.80
C SER A 301 4.15 -8.61 -2.13
N ARG A 302 4.58 -9.33 -3.16
CA ARG A 302 4.69 -8.82 -4.54
C ARG A 302 3.71 -9.50 -5.50
N GLY A 303 3.49 -10.81 -5.34
CA GLY A 303 2.62 -11.61 -6.20
C GLY A 303 1.21 -11.85 -5.62
N LEU A 304 1.15 -12.02 -4.30
CA LEU A 304 -0.09 -12.14 -3.52
C LEU A 304 -0.32 -10.85 -2.74
N ASP A 305 -1.59 -10.47 -2.57
CA ASP A 305 -2.01 -9.25 -1.89
C ASP A 305 -1.74 -9.34 -0.38
N ASP A 306 -1.35 -8.20 0.21
CA ASP A 306 -1.01 -8.09 1.63
C ASP A 306 -2.19 -8.45 2.54
N ASN A 307 -3.43 -8.25 2.10
CA ASN A 307 -4.61 -8.64 2.86
C ASN A 307 -4.80 -10.15 3.01
N LEU A 308 -4.05 -10.97 2.26
CA LEU A 308 -3.98 -12.42 2.46
C LEU A 308 -2.72 -12.84 3.21
N THR A 309 -1.56 -12.39 2.76
CA THR A 309 -0.27 -12.89 3.25
C THR A 309 0.01 -12.44 4.69
N VAL A 310 -0.29 -11.19 5.03
CA VAL A 310 -0.08 -10.62 6.37
C VAL A 310 -0.84 -11.37 7.45
N PRO A 311 -2.18 -11.51 7.40
CA PRO A 311 -2.93 -12.16 8.47
C PRO A 311 -2.58 -13.65 8.60
N VAL A 312 -2.39 -14.35 7.49
CA VAL A 312 -2.04 -15.77 7.50
C VAL A 312 -0.66 -15.98 8.11
N SER A 313 0.30 -15.09 7.81
CA SER A 313 1.64 -15.15 8.40
C SER A 313 1.62 -14.75 9.87
N ALA A 314 0.83 -13.75 10.24
CA ALA A 314 0.62 -13.37 11.64
C ALA A 314 0.03 -14.52 12.44
N ALA A 315 -1.00 -15.19 11.93
CA ALA A 315 -1.58 -16.38 12.56
C ALA A 315 -0.57 -17.52 12.72
N ALA A 316 0.24 -17.79 11.70
CA ALA A 316 1.31 -18.78 11.80
C ALA A 316 2.33 -18.43 12.90
N GLY A 317 2.71 -17.15 13.01
CA GLY A 317 3.57 -16.65 14.09
C GLY A 317 2.92 -16.78 15.46
N THR A 318 1.64 -16.47 15.58
CA THR A 318 0.85 -16.68 16.81
C THR A 318 0.88 -18.14 17.23
N VAL A 319 0.57 -19.06 16.31
CA VAL A 319 0.53 -20.51 16.59
C VAL A 319 1.90 -21.01 17.02
N LEU A 320 2.96 -20.63 16.31
CA LEU A 320 4.33 -21.04 16.66
C LEU A 320 4.72 -20.56 18.06
N ALA A 321 4.53 -19.27 18.36
CA ALA A 321 4.91 -18.71 19.64
C ALA A 321 4.05 -19.23 20.80
N ALA A 322 2.76 -19.41 20.58
CA ALA A 322 1.87 -19.98 21.58
C ALA A 322 2.25 -21.44 21.89
N TRP A 323 2.63 -22.23 20.89
CA TRP A 323 3.13 -23.59 21.09
C TRP A 323 4.42 -23.61 21.92
N LEU A 324 5.38 -22.72 21.60
CA LEU A 324 6.65 -22.61 22.33
C LEU A 324 6.50 -22.12 23.78
N THR A 325 5.49 -21.31 24.04
CA THR A 325 5.25 -20.71 25.38
C THR A 325 4.25 -21.50 26.22
N GLY A 326 3.60 -22.52 25.64
CA GLY A 326 2.52 -23.26 26.31
C GLY A 326 1.22 -22.48 26.47
N MET A 327 1.02 -21.42 25.68
CA MET A 327 -0.23 -20.64 25.69
C MET A 327 -1.37 -21.49 25.12
N PRO A 328 -2.49 -21.64 25.83
CA PRO A 328 -3.67 -22.30 25.27
C PRO A 328 -4.24 -21.44 24.14
N MET A 329 -4.39 -22.02 22.95
CA MET A 329 -4.99 -21.32 21.79
C MET A 329 -6.40 -21.81 21.46
N TRP A 330 -6.78 -22.96 22.00
CA TRP A 330 -8.09 -23.59 21.81
C TRP A 330 -8.72 -23.66 23.19
N GLY A 331 -9.71 -22.78 23.39
CA GLY A 331 -10.63 -22.78 24.52
C GLY A 331 -11.97 -23.33 24.08
#